data_AF-A0AAD8CYE6-F1
#
_entry.id   AF-A0AAD8CYE6-F1
#
_cell.length_a   1.000
_cell.length_b   1.000
_cell.length_c   1.000
_cell.angle_alpha   90.00
_cell.angle_beta   90.00
_cell.angle_gamma   90.00
#
_symmetry.space_group_name_H-M   'P 1'
#
loop_
_entity.id
_entity.type
_entity.pdbx_description
1 polymer ?
#
loop_
_entity_poly.entity_id
_entity_poly.type
_entity_poly.pdbx_seq_one_letter_code
_entity_poly.pdbx_strand_id
1 'polypeptide(L)' 'MYFPPALFQLIPLFVFIGTGAVGAGLYLARLALRNPDVSWDRKNNPEPWNKMNPTSQYKFYAVNMDYSKLKKNGPDF' A
#
# COMPACT_ATOMS: atom_id res chain seq x y z
N MET A 1 -31.43 15.30 -23.06
CA MET A 1 -30.71 15.66 -21.81
C MET A 1 -29.61 16.65 -22.19
N TYR A 2 -29.76 17.94 -21.84
CA TYR A 2 -28.79 18.98 -22.19
C TYR A 2 -27.69 19.01 -21.11
N PHE A 3 -26.46 18.66 -21.48
CA PHE A 3 -25.33 18.78 -20.56
C PHE A 3 -24.85 20.24 -20.58
N PRO A 4 -24.78 20.93 -19.41
CA PRO A 4 -24.39 22.33 -19.38
C PRO A 4 -22.93 22.49 -19.87
N PRO A 5 -22.61 23.54 -20.63
CA PRO A 5 -21.27 23.76 -21.19
C PRO A 5 -20.18 23.89 -20.12
N ALA A 6 -20.55 24.30 -18.91
CA ALA A 6 -19.67 24.33 -17.74
C ALA A 6 -19.13 22.96 -17.35
N LEU A 7 -19.86 21.87 -17.64
CA LEU A 7 -19.43 20.53 -17.25
C LEU A 7 -18.17 20.11 -18.02
N PHE A 8 -18.07 20.42 -19.31
CA PHE A 8 -16.87 20.15 -20.12
C PHE A 8 -15.64 20.88 -19.60
N GLN A 9 -15.82 22.06 -18.99
CA GLN A 9 -14.73 22.82 -18.37
C GLN A 9 -14.27 22.20 -17.04
N LEU A 10 -15.15 21.47 -16.34
CA LEU A 10 -14.87 20.84 -15.05
C LEU A 10 -14.37 19.39 -15.15
N ILE A 11 -14.49 18.73 -16.31
CA ILE A 11 -13.94 17.39 -16.54
C ILE A 11 -12.49 17.26 -16.07
N PRO A 12 -11.53 18.13 -16.46
CA PRO A 12 -10.14 17.98 -16.02
C PRO A 12 -9.98 18.07 -14.49
N LEU A 13 -10.77 18.94 -13.84
CA LEU A 13 -10.77 19.07 -12.37
C LEU A 13 -11.23 17.76 -11.70
N PHE A 14 -12.35 17.20 -12.16
CA PHE A 14 -12.86 15.94 -11.62
C PHE A 14 -11.92 14.77 -11.86
N VAL A 15 -11.19 14.75 -12.98
CA VAL A 15 -10.15 13.74 -13.23
C VAL A 15 -9.05 13.83 -12.18
N PHE A 16 -8.45 15.00 -11.96
CA PHE A 16 -7.36 15.12 -10.97
C PHE A 16 -7.82 14.81 -9.54
N ILE A 17 -8.99 15.32 -9.13
CA ILE A 17 -9.54 15.05 -7.81
C ILE A 17 -9.87 13.55 -7.66
N GLY A 18 -10.53 12.97 -8.67
CA GLY A 18 -10.89 11.55 -8.67
C GLY A 18 -9.66 10.65 -8.62
N THR A 19 -8.67 10.89 -9.48
CA THR A 19 -7.41 10.14 -9.49
C THR A 19 -6.65 10.32 -8.17
N GLY A 20 -6.60 11.53 -7.61
CA GLY A 20 -5.97 11.79 -6.31
C GLY A 20 -6.64 11.03 -5.16
N ALA A 21 -7.97 11.09 -5.07
CA ALA A 21 -8.75 10.40 -4.04
C ALA A 21 -8.63 8.87 -4.15
N VAL A 22 -8.75 8.34 -5.38
CA VAL A 22 -8.58 6.90 -5.64
C VAL A 22 -7.15 6.46 -5.32
N GLY A 23 -6.14 7.21 -5.77
CA GLY A 23 -4.74 6.91 -5.49
C GLY A 23 -4.42 6.90 -4.00
N ALA A 24 -4.90 7.89 -3.25
CA ALA A 24 -4.74 7.95 -1.80
C ALA A 24 -5.44 6.77 -1.10
N GLY A 25 -6.69 6.48 -1.47
CA GLY A 25 -7.45 5.35 -0.93
C GLY A 25 -6.77 4.00 -1.19
N LEU A 26 -6.30 3.78 -2.42
CA LEU A 26 -5.57 2.57 -2.78
C LEU A 26 -4.26 2.43 -2.01
N TYR A 27 -3.51 3.52 -1.83
CA TYR A 27 -2.26 3.47 -1.09
C TYR A 27 -2.47 3.18 0.40
N LEU A 28 -3.48 3.81 1.02
CA LEU A 28 -3.85 3.54 2.40
C LEU A 28 -4.32 2.10 2.59
N ALA A 29 -5.19 1.59 1.71
CA ALA A 29 -5.63 0.19 1.74
C ALA A 29 -4.44 -0.78 1.63
N ARG A 30 -3.49 -0.47 0.72
CA ARG A 30 -2.27 -1.25 0.55
C ARG A 30 -1.38 -1.23 1.79
N LEU A 31 -1.22 -0.09 2.46
CA LEU A 31 -0.49 0.02 3.73
C LEU A 31 -1.19 -0.77 4.83
N ALA A 32 -2.49 -0.59 4.97
CA ALA A 32 -3.30 -1.27 5.97
C ALA A 32 -3.16 -2.79 5.86
N LEU A 33 -3.23 -3.34 4.64
CA LEU A 33 -3.25 -4.79 4.42
C LEU A 33 -1.87 -5.45 4.33
N ARG A 34 -0.84 -4.73 3.88
CA ARG A 34 0.49 -5.33 3.58
C ARG A 34 1.62 -4.84 4.51
N ASN A 35 1.37 -3.90 5.41
CA ASN A 35 2.38 -3.46 6.37
C ASN A 35 2.44 -4.42 7.57
N PRO A 36 3.61 -5.01 7.92
CA PRO A 36 3.74 -5.89 9.10
C PRO A 36 3.40 -5.23 10.42
N ASP A 37 3.48 -3.90 10.51
CA ASP A 37 3.15 -3.16 11.73
C ASP A 37 1.64 -3.18 12.05
N VAL A 38 0.81 -3.59 11.07
CA VAL A 38 -0.65 -3.65 11.22
C VAL A 38 -1.07 -5.10 11.41
N SER A 39 -1.56 -5.42 12.60
CA SER A 39 -2.07 -6.75 12.95
C SER A 39 -3.59 -6.81 12.87
N TRP A 40 -4.09 -7.51 11.85
CA TRP A 40 -5.53 -7.80 11.66
C TRP A 40 -5.96 -9.10 12.34
N ASP A 41 -5.12 -10.13 12.28
CA ASP A 41 -5.39 -11.43 12.90
C ASP A 41 -4.67 -11.53 14.25
N ARG A 42 -5.35 -11.07 15.30
CA ARG A 42 -4.82 -11.11 16.67
C ARG A 42 -4.81 -12.51 17.29
N LYS A 43 -5.40 -13.52 16.64
CA LYS A 43 -5.56 -14.86 17.24
C LYS A 43 -4.59 -15.88 16.66
N ASN A 44 -4.43 -15.94 15.33
CA ASN A 44 -3.57 -16.94 14.69
C ASN A 44 -2.25 -16.34 14.16
N ASN A 45 -2.16 -15.01 14.08
CA ASN A 45 -0.94 -14.33 13.65
C ASN A 45 -0.77 -12.95 14.35
N PRO A 46 -0.77 -12.92 15.70
CA PRO A 46 -0.73 -11.67 16.46
C PRO A 46 0.49 -10.80 16.11
N GLU A 47 1.58 -11.44 15.68
CA GLU A 47 2.85 -10.84 15.28
C GLU A 47 3.11 -11.05 13.78
N PRO A 48 2.60 -10.17 12.90
CA PRO A 48 2.63 -10.39 11.45
C PRO A 48 4.03 -10.52 10.87
N TRP A 49 5.03 -9.91 11.52
CA TRP A 49 6.43 -9.96 11.13
C TRP A 49 7.06 -11.35 11.25
N ASN A 50 6.56 -12.25 12.11
CA ASN A 50 7.15 -13.59 12.28
C ASN A 50 7.06 -14.44 11.00
N LYS A 51 6.03 -14.20 10.18
CA LYS A 51 5.84 -14.92 8.90
C LYS A 51 6.55 -14.27 7.72
N MET A 52 7.28 -13.18 7.94
CA MET A 52 7.98 -12.47 6.86
C MET A 52 9.39 -13.02 6.67
N ASN A 53 9.70 -13.45 5.44
CA ASN A 53 11.06 -13.78 5.06
C ASN A 53 11.91 -12.50 4.96
N PRO A 54 13.17 -12.49 5.43
CA PRO A 54 14.12 -11.39 5.24
C PRO A 54 14.21 -10.86 3.80
N THR A 55 14.02 -11.74 2.80
CA THR A 55 14.07 -11.35 1.39
C THR A 55 12.75 -10.79 0.86
N SER A 56 11.70 -10.73 1.69
CA SER A 56 10.40 -10.20 1.28
C SER A 56 10.40 -8.67 1.26
N GLN A 57 10.25 -8.10 0.07
CA GLN A 57 10.04 -6.67 -0.09
C GLN A 57 8.58 -6.29 0.22
N TYR A 58 8.33 -5.80 1.43
CA TYR A 58 7.02 -5.29 1.81
C TYR A 58 6.84 -3.79 1.47
N LYS A 59 7.91 -3.04 1.21
CA LYS A 59 7.86 -1.62 0.81
C LYS A 59 7.37 -1.47 -0.63
N PHE A 60 6.68 -0.36 -0.92
CA PHE A 60 6.09 -0.15 -2.26
C PHE A 60 7.16 -0.06 -3.34
N TYR A 61 8.29 0.53 -2.99
CA TYR A 61 9.42 0.72 -3.86
C TYR A 61 10.71 0.54 -3.06
N ALA A 62 11.70 -0.11 -3.67
CA ALA A 62 13.03 -0.29 -3.10
C ALA A 62 14.01 0.53 -3.93
N VAL A 63 14.49 1.64 -3.35
CA VAL A 63 15.42 2.53 -4.05
C VAL A 63 16.86 2.00 -3.97
N ASN A 64 17.30 1.63 -2.76
CA ASN A 64 18.69 1.32 -2.46
C ASN A 64 18.90 -0.05 -1.81
N MET A 65 17.84 -0.84 -1.63
CA MET A 65 17.89 -2.10 -0.87
C MET A 65 17.76 -3.31 -1.80
N ASP A 66 18.76 -4.18 -1.77
CA ASP A 66 18.72 -5.47 -2.46
C ASP A 66 18.25 -6.56 -1.49
N TYR A 67 16.95 -6.85 -1.56
CA TYR A 67 16.31 -7.82 -0.67
C TYR A 67 16.85 -9.25 -0.85
N SER A 68 17.42 -9.59 -2.02
CA SER A 68 17.96 -10.93 -2.28
C SER A 68 19.17 -11.27 -1.40
N LYS A 69 19.85 -10.24 -0.89
CA LYS A 69 21.05 -10.38 -0.05
C LYS A 69 20.76 -10.30 1.44
N LEU A 70 19.51 -10.06 1.83
CA LEU A 70 19.12 -9.94 3.23
C LEU A 70 19.07 -11.30 3.90
N LYS A 71 19.74 -11.40 5.04
CA LYS A 71 19.72 -12.58 5.91
C LYS A 71 18.88 -12.29 7.14
N LYS A 72 18.24 -13.33 7.68
CA LYS A 72 17.54 -13.23 8.96
C LYS A 72 18.57 -12.96 10.05
N ASN A 73 18.41 -11.85 10.76
CA ASN A 73 19.18 -11.59 11.97
C ASN A 73 18.26 -11.88 13.17
N GLY A 74 18.49 -13.01 13.84
CA GLY A 74 17.75 -13.39 15.06
C GLY A 74 17.24 -14.84 15.05
N PRO A 75 16.60 -15.28 16.15
CA PRO A 75 16.10 -16.64 16.31
C PRO A 75 14.95 -16.99 15.35
N ASP A 76 14.82 -18.28 15.03
CA ASP A 76 13.65 -18.83 14.37
C ASP A 76 12.56 -19.12 15.41
N PHE A 77 11.57 -18.22 15.51
CA PHE A 77 10.34 -18.38 16.30
C PHE A 77 9.19 -18.90 15.43
#